data_AF-A0A4Q6BRU7-F1
#
_entry.id   AF-A0A4Q6BRU7-F1
#
_cell.length_a   1.000
_cell.length_b   1.000
_cell.length_c   1.000
_cell.angle_alpha   90.00
_cell.angle_beta   90.00
_cell.angle_gamma   90.00
#
_symmetry.space_group_name_H-M   'P 1'
#
loop_
_entity.id
_entity.type
_entity.pdbx_description
1 polymer ?
#
loop_
_entity_poly.entity_id
_entity_poly.type
_entity_poly.pdbx_seq_one_letter_code
_entity_poly.pdbx_strand_id
1 'polypeptide(L)'
;MILEMWGQFPKLLEQNINGLLDQAYPNPTKAFQLYKSCKMEELWSENFAKFSAALEDYFGKPRQLRKKSDIDRFLDRPMDSEVFKSFHLTFRTGLVAEEALQNVASWAHNLMRISLKTSTTIISLDVLTKTLQALTTPAPYEKEINFEFEDFCVSWKRTVGKLYGSQHDHELRGVLRELRELKAQIERDETKPITVVTPTIYLTQ
;
A
#
# COMPACT_ATOMS: atom_id res chain seq x y z
N MET A 1 4.10 -6.81 -22.28
CA MET A 1 3.44 -5.90 -21.31
C MET A 1 2.41 -6.59 -20.42
N ILE A 2 1.21 -6.99 -20.87
CA ILE A 2 0.19 -7.59 -19.97
C ILE A 2 0.66 -8.90 -19.33
N LEU A 3 1.31 -9.79 -20.09
CA LEU A 3 1.85 -11.05 -19.57
C LEU A 3 2.98 -10.84 -18.55
N GLU A 4 3.81 -9.81 -18.75
CA GLU A 4 4.88 -9.44 -17.80
C GLU A 4 4.29 -8.84 -16.52
N MET A 5 3.28 -7.96 -16.65
CA MET A 5 2.56 -7.40 -15.51
C MET A 5 1.81 -8.46 -14.72
N TRP A 6 1.20 -9.44 -15.40
CA TRP A 6 0.61 -10.61 -14.75
C TRP A 6 1.68 -11.43 -14.06
N GLY A 7 2.81 -11.69 -14.72
CA GLY A 7 3.99 -12.35 -14.16
C GLY A 7 4.47 -11.76 -12.83
N GLN A 8 4.23 -10.46 -12.62
CA GLN A 8 4.62 -9.71 -11.41
C GLN A 8 3.44 -9.31 -10.53
N PHE A 9 2.23 -9.79 -10.82
CA PHE A 9 1.00 -9.28 -10.23
C PHE A 9 1.01 -9.29 -8.69
N PRO A 10 1.35 -10.40 -7.99
CA PRO A 10 1.38 -10.44 -6.52
C PRO A 10 2.27 -9.35 -5.91
N LYS A 11 3.47 -9.17 -6.49
CA LYS A 11 4.45 -8.18 -6.04
C LYS A 11 3.99 -6.75 -6.32
N LEU A 12 3.47 -6.50 -7.52
CA LEU A 12 2.92 -5.18 -7.88
C LEU A 12 1.71 -4.83 -7.01
N LEU A 13 0.88 -5.81 -6.66
CA LEU A 13 -0.26 -5.59 -5.78
C LEU A 13 0.20 -5.21 -4.36
N GLU A 14 1.18 -5.92 -3.80
CA GLU A 14 1.82 -5.54 -2.52
C GLU A 14 2.36 -4.10 -2.56
N GLN A 15 3.10 -3.76 -3.61
CA GLN A 15 3.66 -2.42 -3.79
C GLN A 15 2.56 -1.36 -3.91
N ASN A 16 1.53 -1.62 -4.70
CA ASN A 16 0.41 -0.71 -4.89
C ASN A 16 -0.38 -0.50 -3.59
N ILE A 17 -0.65 -1.57 -2.82
CA ILE A 17 -1.32 -1.46 -1.52
C ILE A 17 -0.49 -0.60 -0.58
N ASN A 18 0.79 -0.95 -0.36
CA ASN A 18 1.62 -0.20 0.59
C ASN A 18 1.89 1.24 0.12
N GLY A 19 1.97 1.47 -1.18
CA GLY A 19 2.10 2.79 -1.79
C GLY A 19 0.91 3.71 -1.55
N LEU A 20 -0.26 3.19 -1.15
CA LEU A 20 -1.41 4.02 -0.77
C LEU A 20 -1.09 4.91 0.45
N LEU A 21 -0.22 4.49 1.36
CA LEU A 21 0.23 5.33 2.48
C LEU A 21 1.07 6.52 2.04
N ASP A 22 1.74 6.40 0.90
CA ASP A 22 2.58 7.48 0.40
C ASP A 22 1.73 8.65 -0.14
N GLN A 23 0.46 8.38 -0.47
CA GLN A 23 -0.53 9.35 -0.92
C GLN A 23 -1.56 9.71 0.17
N ALA A 24 -1.45 9.12 1.36
CA ALA A 24 -2.40 9.33 2.44
C ALA A 24 -2.12 10.65 3.20
N TYR A 25 -3.20 11.21 3.74
CA TYR A 25 -3.16 12.33 4.69
C TYR A 25 -3.35 11.82 6.12
N PRO A 26 -2.88 12.52 7.17
CA PRO A 26 -3.25 12.17 8.53
C PRO A 26 -4.78 12.25 8.69
N ASN A 27 -5.38 11.25 9.31
CA ASN A 27 -6.79 11.34 9.70
C ASN A 27 -6.98 12.42 10.79
N PRO A 28 -8.22 12.87 11.08
CA PRO A 28 -8.46 13.98 12.01
C PRO A 28 -7.84 13.76 13.40
N THR A 29 -7.90 12.51 13.89
CA THR A 29 -7.30 12.14 15.18
C THR A 29 -5.78 12.29 15.16
N LYS A 30 -5.13 11.80 14.10
CA LYS A 30 -3.67 11.90 13.94
C LYS A 30 -3.24 13.35 13.77
N ALA A 31 -3.93 14.12 12.93
CA ALA A 31 -3.64 15.54 12.72
C ALA A 31 -3.70 16.32 14.04
N PHE A 32 -4.73 16.05 14.87
CA PHE A 32 -4.86 16.69 16.17
C PHE A 32 -3.80 16.22 17.19
N GLN A 33 -3.41 14.95 17.16
CA GLN A 33 -2.28 14.45 17.96
C GLN A 33 -0.98 15.15 17.60
N LEU A 34 -0.67 15.28 16.30
CA LEU A 34 0.52 15.99 15.83
C LEU A 34 0.51 17.45 16.27
N TYR A 35 -0.64 18.12 16.16
CA TYR A 35 -0.81 19.49 16.66
C TYR A 35 -0.50 19.60 18.16
N LYS A 36 -1.05 18.71 18.97
CA LYS A 36 -0.80 18.68 20.41
C LYS A 36 0.67 18.45 20.74
N SER A 37 1.32 17.52 20.04
CA SER A 37 2.76 17.29 20.20
C SER A 37 3.57 18.53 19.86
N CYS A 38 3.30 19.19 18.73
CA CYS A 38 3.98 20.44 18.36
C CYS A 38 3.69 21.59 19.34
N LYS A 39 2.48 21.66 19.92
CA LYS A 39 2.14 22.64 20.97
C LYS A 39 2.90 22.41 22.26
N MET A 40 2.95 21.17 22.74
CA MET A 40 3.64 20.81 23.98
C MET A 40 5.14 21.05 23.88
N GLU A 41 5.71 20.79 22.70
CA GLU A 41 7.12 21.03 22.40
C GLU A 41 7.40 22.49 21.99
N GLU A 42 6.46 23.43 22.15
CA GLU A 42 6.65 24.85 21.79
C GLU A 42 7.16 25.04 20.34
N LEU A 43 6.75 24.17 19.42
CA LEU A 43 7.09 24.23 17.99
C LEU A 43 6.05 25.03 17.19
N TRP A 44 4.88 25.27 17.78
CA TRP A 44 3.75 25.90 17.10
C TRP A 44 2.91 26.78 18.04
N SER A 45 2.85 28.08 17.78
CA SER A 45 2.15 29.09 18.58
C SER A 45 0.73 29.39 18.07
N GLU A 46 0.45 29.09 16.81
CA GLU A 46 -0.80 29.39 16.11
C GLU A 46 -1.94 28.39 16.43
N ASN A 47 -3.13 28.61 15.87
CA ASN A 47 -4.29 27.72 16.07
C ASN A 47 -4.22 26.42 15.23
N PHE A 48 -5.14 25.49 15.49
CA PHE A 48 -5.21 24.20 14.78
C PHE A 48 -5.52 24.34 13.28
N ALA A 49 -6.35 25.30 12.88
CA ALA A 49 -6.73 25.46 11.47
C ALA A 49 -5.51 25.79 10.60
N LYS A 50 -4.64 26.69 11.07
CA LYS A 50 -3.38 27.00 10.40
C LYS A 50 -2.41 25.81 10.40
N PHE A 51 -2.37 25.04 11.48
CA PHE A 51 -1.54 23.83 11.53
C PHE A 51 -2.03 22.78 10.53
N SER A 52 -3.34 22.59 10.42
CA SER A 52 -3.95 21.67 9.45
C SER A 52 -3.57 22.05 8.01
N ALA A 53 -3.61 23.34 7.67
CA ALA A 53 -3.19 23.81 6.35
C ALA A 53 -1.69 23.52 6.07
N ALA A 54 -0.81 23.68 7.07
CA ALA A 54 0.60 23.33 6.94
C ALA A 54 0.82 21.81 6.80
N LEU A 55 0.04 21.00 7.52
CA LEU A 55 0.04 19.55 7.35
C LEU A 55 -0.42 19.16 5.94
N GLU A 56 -1.46 19.79 5.41
CA GLU A 56 -1.96 19.53 4.06
C GLU A 56 -0.90 19.84 3.00
N ASP A 57 -0.17 20.95 3.10
CA ASP A 57 0.95 21.24 2.19
C ASP A 57 2.06 20.17 2.27
N TYR A 58 2.40 19.76 3.49
CA TYR A 58 3.43 18.76 3.72
C TYR A 58 3.02 17.37 3.18
N PHE A 59 1.80 16.92 3.47
CA PHE A 59 1.29 15.62 3.02
C PHE A 59 0.83 15.63 1.56
N GLY A 60 0.56 16.78 0.96
CA GLY A 60 0.28 16.92 -0.47
C GLY A 60 1.48 16.58 -1.37
N LYS A 61 2.69 16.58 -0.82
CA LYS A 61 3.89 16.14 -1.54
C LYS A 61 3.99 14.61 -1.55
N PRO A 62 4.49 13.97 -2.62
CA PRO A 62 4.84 12.56 -2.62
C PRO A 62 5.80 12.21 -1.47
N ARG A 63 5.61 11.08 -0.78
CA ARG A 63 6.42 10.69 0.40
C ARG A 63 7.94 10.80 0.17
N GLN A 64 8.44 10.38 -0.99
CA GLN A 64 9.85 10.44 -1.35
C GLN A 64 10.44 11.87 -1.39
N LEU A 65 9.58 12.88 -1.54
CA LEU A 65 9.95 14.29 -1.55
C LEU A 65 9.75 14.97 -0.20
N ARG A 66 9.02 14.33 0.74
CA ARG A 66 8.76 14.89 2.07
C ARG A 66 10.04 14.86 2.90
N LYS A 67 10.54 16.03 3.28
CA LYS A 67 11.71 16.16 4.17
C LYS A 67 11.31 16.85 5.46
N LYS A 68 11.98 16.48 6.56
CA LYS A 68 11.84 17.20 7.85
C LYS A 68 12.06 18.71 7.71
N SER A 69 13.02 19.10 6.87
CA SER A 69 13.29 20.51 6.58
C SER A 69 12.10 21.26 5.98
N ASP A 70 11.16 20.56 5.31
CA ASP A 70 9.96 21.19 4.77
C ASP A 70 9.02 21.60 5.90
N ILE A 71 8.86 20.75 6.92
CA ILE A 71 8.00 21.07 8.05
C ILE A 71 8.65 22.07 9.00
N ASP A 72 9.96 21.98 9.21
CA ASP A 72 10.72 22.92 10.05
C ASP A 72 10.56 24.39 9.57
N ARG A 73 10.31 24.61 8.27
CA ARG A 73 10.07 25.97 7.71
C ARG A 73 8.76 26.59 8.16
N PHE A 74 7.79 25.78 8.54
CA PHE A 74 6.49 26.25 9.01
C PHE A 74 6.42 26.36 10.53
N LEU A 75 7.33 25.69 11.25
CA LEU A 75 7.36 25.69 12.71
C LEU A 75 8.10 26.92 13.26
N ASP A 76 7.79 27.30 14.51
CA ASP A 76 8.42 28.43 15.19
C ASP A 76 9.92 28.17 15.48
N ARG A 77 10.31 26.89 15.56
CA ARG A 77 11.69 26.42 15.69
C ARG A 77 11.86 25.03 15.06
N PRO A 78 13.10 24.62 14.70
CA PRO A 78 13.34 23.28 14.18
C PRO A 78 12.88 22.20 15.14
N MET A 79 12.17 21.20 14.62
CA MET A 79 11.64 20.08 15.39
C MET A 79 12.74 19.06 15.72
N ASP A 80 12.59 18.30 16.80
CA ASP A 80 13.46 17.14 17.05
C ASP A 80 13.15 15.99 16.07
N SER A 81 14.17 15.23 15.67
CA SER A 81 13.99 14.04 14.83
C SER A 81 13.06 13.00 15.45
N GLU A 82 13.03 12.85 16.78
CA GLU A 82 12.12 11.93 17.48
C GLU A 82 10.66 12.38 17.34
N VAL A 83 10.38 13.69 17.48
CA VAL A 83 9.03 14.23 17.25
C VAL A 83 8.65 14.08 15.79
N PHE A 84 9.58 14.27 14.86
CA PHE A 84 9.34 14.06 13.43
C PHE A 84 8.97 12.61 13.10
N LYS A 85 9.52 11.60 13.80
CA LYS A 85 9.12 10.21 13.59
C LYS A 85 7.62 10.00 13.80
N SER A 86 6.99 10.77 14.70
CA SER A 86 5.56 10.69 14.93
C SER A 86 4.71 11.08 13.70
N PHE A 87 5.27 11.77 12.70
CA PHE A 87 4.58 12.14 11.46
C PHE A 87 4.42 10.97 10.48
N HIS A 88 5.08 9.83 10.73
CA HIS A 88 4.88 8.64 9.91
C HIS A 88 3.43 8.16 10.04
N LEU A 89 2.84 7.85 8.88
CA LEU A 89 1.48 7.34 8.79
C LEU A 89 1.48 5.81 8.70
N THR A 90 0.43 5.24 9.27
CA THR A 90 0.01 3.85 9.16
C THR A 90 -1.39 3.81 8.58
N PHE A 91 -1.90 2.66 8.13
CA PHE A 91 -3.27 2.59 7.61
C PHE A 91 -4.35 2.93 8.66
N ARG A 92 -3.99 2.88 9.95
CA ARG A 92 -4.86 3.34 11.04
C ARG A 92 -4.87 4.85 11.22
N THR A 93 -3.76 5.50 10.94
CA THR A 93 -3.55 6.94 11.19
C THR A 93 -3.63 7.78 9.92
N GLY A 94 -3.57 7.14 8.75
CA GLY A 94 -3.73 7.73 7.44
C GLY A 94 -5.16 7.64 6.94
N LEU A 95 -5.54 8.60 6.10
CA LEU A 95 -6.74 8.66 5.30
C LEU A 95 -6.33 8.44 3.85
N VAL A 96 -6.64 7.27 3.32
CA VAL A 96 -6.42 6.93 1.90
C VAL A 96 -7.61 7.45 1.09
N ALA A 97 -7.33 8.16 0.00
CA ALA A 97 -8.37 8.65 -0.90
C ALA A 97 -9.11 7.47 -1.56
N GLU A 98 -10.45 7.56 -1.64
CA GLU A 98 -11.28 6.53 -2.27
C GLU A 98 -10.89 6.31 -3.74
N GLU A 99 -10.56 7.38 -4.46
CA GLU A 99 -10.08 7.31 -5.85
C GLU A 99 -8.80 6.47 -5.97
N ALA A 100 -7.85 6.62 -5.03
CA ALA A 100 -6.63 5.83 -5.03
C ALA A 100 -6.91 4.34 -4.82
N LEU A 101 -7.85 4.00 -3.92
CA LEU A 101 -8.32 2.62 -3.74
C LEU A 101 -8.98 2.06 -5.00
N GLN A 102 -9.88 2.84 -5.62
CA GLN A 102 -10.57 2.48 -6.86
C GLN A 102 -9.58 2.26 -8.01
N ASN A 103 -8.52 3.07 -8.09
CA ASN A 103 -7.49 2.92 -9.12
C ASN A 103 -6.74 1.59 -8.96
N VAL A 104 -6.35 1.21 -7.74
CA VAL A 104 -5.71 -0.09 -7.47
C VAL A 104 -6.68 -1.23 -7.73
N ALA A 105 -7.95 -1.12 -7.31
CA ALA A 105 -8.96 -2.14 -7.54
C ALA A 105 -9.27 -2.32 -9.03
N SER A 106 -9.37 -1.23 -9.80
CA SER A 106 -9.61 -1.23 -11.24
C SER A 106 -8.44 -1.84 -12.00
N TRP A 107 -7.20 -1.48 -11.63
CA TRP A 107 -6.00 -2.11 -12.18
C TRP A 107 -6.00 -3.62 -11.94
N ALA A 108 -6.23 -4.04 -10.69
CA ALA A 108 -6.25 -5.45 -10.32
C ALA A 108 -7.38 -6.22 -11.04
N HIS A 109 -8.59 -5.64 -11.07
CA HIS A 109 -9.75 -6.20 -11.75
C HIS A 109 -9.47 -6.46 -13.23
N ASN A 110 -8.96 -5.43 -13.93
CA ASN A 110 -8.69 -5.52 -15.36
C ASN A 110 -7.62 -6.57 -15.66
N LEU A 111 -6.54 -6.60 -14.88
CA LEU A 111 -5.46 -7.54 -15.08
C LEU A 111 -5.89 -8.98 -14.77
N MET A 112 -6.62 -9.21 -13.67
CA MET A 112 -7.18 -10.52 -13.34
C MET A 112 -8.15 -11.02 -14.41
N ARG A 113 -9.08 -10.16 -14.87
CA ARG A 113 -10.07 -10.53 -15.90
C ARG A 113 -9.43 -10.97 -17.20
N ILE A 114 -8.38 -10.26 -17.66
CA ILE A 114 -7.68 -10.58 -18.90
C ILE A 114 -6.87 -11.86 -18.76
N SER A 115 -6.13 -12.01 -17.66
CA SER A 115 -5.19 -13.13 -17.49
C SER A 115 -5.87 -14.44 -17.13
N LEU A 116 -6.84 -14.41 -16.22
CA LEU A 116 -7.60 -15.59 -15.78
C LEU A 116 -8.68 -16.01 -16.79
N LYS A 117 -8.94 -15.17 -17.82
CA LYS A 117 -9.97 -15.37 -18.84
C LYS A 117 -11.33 -15.72 -18.26
N THR A 118 -11.67 -15.10 -17.13
CA THR A 118 -12.88 -15.41 -16.37
C THR A 118 -13.60 -14.12 -15.96
N SER A 119 -14.91 -14.20 -15.84
CA SER A 119 -15.79 -13.10 -15.43
C SER A 119 -16.54 -13.48 -14.16
N THR A 120 -15.79 -13.79 -13.11
CA THR A 120 -16.35 -14.26 -11.84
C THR A 120 -16.78 -13.09 -10.97
N THR A 121 -17.86 -13.27 -10.22
CA THR A 121 -18.34 -12.25 -9.26
C THR A 121 -17.29 -11.96 -8.19
N ILE A 122 -16.46 -12.95 -7.84
CA ILE A 122 -15.42 -12.83 -6.81
C ILE A 122 -14.23 -11.93 -7.22
N ILE A 123 -13.97 -11.74 -8.52
CA ILE A 123 -12.95 -10.80 -9.01
C ILE A 123 -13.54 -9.44 -9.40
N SER A 124 -14.82 -9.19 -9.15
CA SER A 124 -15.47 -7.93 -9.52
C SER A 124 -14.81 -6.73 -8.87
N LEU A 125 -14.90 -5.56 -9.54
CA LEU A 125 -14.36 -4.30 -9.02
C LEU A 125 -14.87 -4.00 -7.61
N ASP A 126 -16.16 -4.20 -7.34
CA ASP A 126 -16.76 -3.99 -6.01
C ASP A 126 -16.12 -4.86 -4.92
N VAL A 127 -15.91 -6.16 -5.21
CA VAL A 127 -15.29 -7.09 -4.25
C VAL A 127 -13.84 -6.70 -3.98
N LEU A 128 -13.08 -6.30 -5.01
CA LEU A 128 -11.69 -5.87 -4.87
C LEU A 128 -11.59 -4.55 -4.11
N THR A 129 -12.43 -3.56 -4.42
CA THR A 129 -12.50 -2.29 -3.68
C THR A 129 -12.82 -2.53 -2.21
N LYS A 130 -13.83 -3.35 -1.89
CA LYS A 130 -14.17 -3.70 -0.49
C LYS A 130 -13.02 -4.43 0.22
N THR A 131 -12.30 -5.28 -0.49
CA THR A 131 -11.14 -5.99 0.05
C THR A 131 -10.00 -5.03 0.40
N LEU A 132 -9.69 -4.09 -0.50
CA LEU A 132 -8.68 -3.06 -0.27
C LEU A 132 -9.10 -2.14 0.87
N GLN A 133 -10.37 -1.70 0.88
CA GLN A 133 -10.91 -0.89 1.96
C GLN A 133 -10.74 -1.58 3.32
N ALA A 134 -11.07 -2.87 3.41
CA ALA A 134 -10.90 -3.65 4.64
C ALA A 134 -9.43 -3.75 5.10
N LEU A 135 -8.46 -3.76 4.18
CA LEU A 135 -7.03 -3.72 4.53
C LEU A 135 -6.60 -2.32 4.98
N THR A 136 -7.06 -1.28 4.29
CA THR A 136 -6.65 0.10 4.54
C THR A 136 -7.41 0.77 5.69
N THR A 137 -8.39 0.09 6.28
CA THR A 137 -9.08 0.50 7.52
C THR A 137 -8.98 -0.61 8.58
N PRO A 138 -7.77 -0.95 9.05
CA PRO A 138 -7.56 -2.09 9.94
C PRO A 138 -8.19 -1.86 11.32
N ALA A 139 -8.72 -2.92 11.92
CA ALA A 139 -9.17 -2.90 13.31
C ALA A 139 -7.99 -2.74 14.30
N PRO A 140 -8.25 -2.40 15.59
CA PRO A 140 -7.18 -2.06 16.51
C PRO A 140 -6.09 -3.12 16.74
N TYR A 141 -6.40 -4.40 16.51
CA TYR A 141 -5.51 -5.54 16.66
C TYR A 141 -4.93 -6.06 15.33
N GLU A 142 -5.28 -5.42 14.21
CA GLU A 142 -4.82 -5.82 12.88
C GLU A 142 -3.55 -5.08 12.47
N LYS A 143 -2.81 -5.71 11.55
CA LYS A 143 -1.62 -5.16 10.89
C LYS A 143 -1.98 -3.84 10.20
N GLU A 144 -1.09 -2.84 10.31
CA GLU A 144 -1.36 -1.48 9.83
C GLU A 144 -0.29 -0.91 8.89
N ILE A 145 0.75 -1.69 8.58
CA ILE A 145 1.83 -1.34 7.64
C ILE A 145 2.38 -2.62 7.00
N ASN A 146 3.13 -2.46 5.89
CA ASN A 146 3.90 -3.52 5.24
C ASN A 146 3.05 -4.75 4.88
N PHE A 147 1.88 -4.54 4.29
CA PHE A 147 1.01 -5.61 3.86
C PHE A 147 1.71 -6.48 2.81
N GLU A 148 1.58 -7.80 2.99
CA GLU A 148 2.04 -8.81 2.07
C GLU A 148 0.88 -9.33 1.22
N PHE A 149 1.18 -10.04 0.15
CA PHE A 149 0.20 -10.59 -0.77
C PHE A 149 -0.74 -11.56 -0.07
N GLU A 150 -0.25 -12.27 0.95
CA GLU A 150 -1.09 -13.17 1.73
C GLU A 150 -2.08 -12.41 2.62
N ASP A 151 -1.73 -11.22 3.11
CA ASP A 151 -2.68 -10.36 3.83
C ASP A 151 -3.86 -9.98 2.91
N PHE A 152 -3.55 -9.68 1.64
CA PHE A 152 -4.58 -9.46 0.62
C PHE A 152 -5.43 -10.71 0.38
N CYS A 153 -4.82 -11.88 0.20
CA CYS A 153 -5.56 -13.14 0.01
C CYS A 153 -6.52 -13.44 1.16
N VAL A 154 -6.07 -13.26 2.40
CA VAL A 154 -6.88 -13.47 3.61
C VAL A 154 -8.03 -12.47 3.68
N SER A 155 -7.77 -11.18 3.42
CA SER A 155 -8.81 -10.17 3.38
C SER A 155 -9.82 -10.44 2.26
N TRP A 156 -9.36 -10.85 1.08
CA TRP A 156 -10.22 -11.15 -0.06
C TRP A 156 -11.16 -12.31 0.24
N LYS A 157 -10.64 -13.39 0.84
CA LYS A 157 -11.46 -14.52 1.30
C LYS A 157 -12.49 -14.10 2.34
N ARG A 158 -12.11 -13.26 3.29
CA ARG A 158 -13.04 -12.70 4.28
C ARG A 158 -14.14 -11.88 3.61
N THR A 159 -13.80 -11.06 2.62
CA THR A 159 -14.73 -10.22 1.88
C THR A 159 -15.72 -11.04 1.08
N VAL A 160 -15.24 -12.01 0.29
CA VAL A 160 -16.10 -12.92 -0.49
C VAL A 160 -17.01 -13.72 0.43
N GLY A 161 -16.48 -14.27 1.53
CA GLY A 161 -17.27 -15.00 2.52
C GLY A 161 -18.36 -14.15 3.19
N LYS A 162 -18.09 -12.87 3.46
CA LYS A 162 -19.08 -11.93 4.00
C LYS A 162 -20.19 -11.60 2.99
N LEU A 163 -19.86 -11.50 1.70
CA LEU A 163 -20.80 -11.10 0.66
C LEU A 163 -21.66 -12.26 0.15
N TYR A 164 -21.08 -13.46 0.04
CA TYR A 164 -21.69 -14.59 -0.68
C TYR A 164 -21.71 -15.90 0.12
N GLY A 165 -21.20 -15.91 1.36
CA GLY A 165 -21.06 -17.15 2.12
C GLY A 165 -20.10 -18.14 1.44
N SER A 166 -20.40 -19.44 1.53
CA SER A 166 -19.57 -20.51 0.96
C SER A 166 -19.81 -20.80 -0.53
N GLN A 167 -20.70 -20.05 -1.19
CA GLN A 167 -21.12 -20.32 -2.58
C GLN A 167 -19.94 -20.30 -3.57
N HIS A 168 -19.00 -19.36 -3.39
CA HIS A 168 -17.87 -19.15 -4.30
C HIS A 168 -16.53 -19.64 -3.72
N ASP A 169 -16.55 -20.43 -2.65
CA ASP A 169 -15.34 -20.88 -1.95
C ASP A 169 -14.40 -21.68 -2.85
N HIS A 170 -14.94 -22.60 -3.66
CA HIS A 170 -14.15 -23.43 -4.55
C HIS A 170 -13.48 -22.60 -5.65
N GLU A 171 -14.24 -21.71 -6.26
CA GLU A 171 -13.79 -20.80 -7.30
C GLU A 171 -12.67 -19.87 -6.78
N LEU A 172 -12.90 -19.27 -5.60
CA LEU A 172 -11.90 -18.43 -4.96
C LEU A 172 -10.63 -19.20 -4.62
N ARG A 173 -10.75 -20.43 -4.09
CA ARG A 173 -9.57 -21.28 -3.82
C ARG A 173 -8.77 -21.55 -5.09
N GLY A 174 -9.43 -21.76 -6.24
CA GLY A 174 -8.78 -21.93 -7.53
C GLY A 174 -7.94 -20.71 -7.91
N VAL A 175 -8.54 -19.52 -7.86
CA VAL A 175 -7.85 -18.25 -8.18
C VAL A 175 -6.69 -17.98 -7.21
N LEU A 176 -6.91 -18.15 -5.91
CA LEU A 176 -5.87 -17.94 -4.90
C LEU A 176 -4.70 -18.91 -5.08
N ARG A 177 -4.95 -20.16 -5.50
CA ARG A 177 -3.88 -21.12 -5.77
C ARG A 177 -3.00 -20.64 -6.93
N GLU A 178 -3.60 -20.25 -8.05
CA GLU A 178 -2.86 -19.75 -9.22
C GLU A 178 -2.01 -18.53 -8.87
N LEU A 179 -2.57 -17.57 -8.12
CA LEU A 179 -1.82 -16.39 -7.70
C LEU A 179 -0.68 -16.69 -6.72
N ARG A 180 -0.84 -17.69 -5.85
CA ARG A 180 0.24 -18.14 -4.95
C ARG A 180 1.34 -18.87 -5.71
N GLU A 181 0.99 -19.69 -6.70
CA GLU A 181 1.98 -20.32 -7.59
C GLU A 181 2.79 -19.27 -8.34
N LEU A 182 2.12 -18.22 -8.81
CA LEU A 182 2.74 -17.06 -9.43
C LEU A 182 3.69 -16.33 -8.48
N LYS A 183 3.27 -16.06 -7.24
CA LYS A 183 4.16 -15.47 -6.22
C LYS A 183 5.39 -16.34 -5.95
N ALA A 184 5.19 -17.64 -5.78
CA ALA A 184 6.29 -18.59 -5.55
C ALA A 184 7.23 -18.70 -6.76
N GLN A 185 6.76 -18.43 -7.98
CA GLN A 185 7.62 -18.35 -9.16
C GLN A 185 8.49 -17.09 -9.12
N ILE A 186 7.93 -15.93 -8.77
CA ILE A 186 8.67 -14.66 -8.64
C ILE A 186 9.81 -14.82 -7.61
N GLU A 187 9.50 -15.35 -6.43
CA GLU A 187 10.47 -15.53 -5.34
C GLU A 187 11.61 -16.50 -5.74
N ARG A 188 11.30 -17.54 -6.53
CA ARG A 188 12.30 -18.46 -7.08
C ARG A 188 13.18 -17.81 -8.14
N ASP A 189 12.64 -16.91 -8.95
CA ASP A 189 13.40 -16.23 -9.99
C ASP A 189 14.30 -15.13 -9.42
N GLU A 190 13.91 -14.50 -8.31
CA GLU A 190 14.73 -13.51 -7.59
C GLU A 190 15.89 -14.12 -6.80
N THR A 191 15.76 -15.38 -6.38
CA THR A 191 16.79 -16.10 -5.61
C THR A 191 17.82 -16.81 -6.48
N LYS A 192 17.63 -16.82 -7.80
CA LYS A 192 18.63 -17.36 -8.73
C LYS A 192 19.88 -16.46 -8.73
N PRO A 193 21.08 -17.00 -8.47
CA PRO A 193 22.30 -16.22 -8.60
C PRO A 193 22.44 -15.74 -10.04
N ILE A 194 22.73 -14.45 -10.22
CA ILE A 194 23.08 -13.90 -11.53
C ILE A 194 24.37 -14.62 -11.97
N THR A 195 24.23 -15.57 -12.90
CA THR A 195 25.38 -16.17 -13.57
C THR A 195 26.03 -15.09 -14.43
N VAL A 196 27.04 -14.43 -13.87
CA VAL A 196 27.96 -13.61 -14.66
C VAL A 196 28.69 -14.57 -15.59
N VAL A 197 28.23 -14.66 -16.84
CA VAL A 197 28.96 -15.36 -17.90
C VAL A 197 30.14 -14.48 -18.26
N THR A 198 31.30 -14.72 -17.64
CA THR A 198 32.55 -14.13 -18.09
C THR A 198 32.91 -14.78 -19.43
N PRO A 199 32.95 -14.04 -20.56
CA PRO A 199 33.33 -14.63 -21.83
C PRO A 199 34.82 -14.98 -21.79
N THR A 200 35.13 -16.28 -21.69
CA THR A 200 36.48 -16.79 -21.86
C THR A 200 36.84 -16.71 -23.34
N ILE A 201 37.60 -15.70 -23.74
CA ILE A 201 38.23 -15.65 -25.06
C ILE A 201 39.37 -16.67 -25.04
N TYR A 202 39.19 -17.78 -25.76
CA TYR A 202 40.29 -18.70 -26.05
C TYR A 202 41.16 -18.07 -27.14
N LEU A 203 42.30 -17.50 -26.76
CA LEU A 203 43.38 -17.23 -27.70
C LEU A 203 44.09 -18.55 -27.98
N THR A 204 43.78 -19.18 -29.10
CA THR A 204 44.57 -20.29 -29.65
C THR A 204 45.92 -19.75 -30.14
N GLN A 205 47.01 -20.32 -29.62
CA GLN A 205 48.39 -20.08 -30.07
C GLN A 205 48.70 -20.87 -31.34
#